data_AF-A0A2Z4FQB7-F1
#
_entry.id   AF-A0A2Z4FQB7-F1
#
_cell.length_a   1.000
_cell.length_b   1.000
_cell.length_c   1.000
_cell.angle_alpha   90.00
_cell.angle_beta   90.00
_cell.angle_gamma   90.00
#
_symmetry.space_group_name_H-M   'P 1'
#
loop_
_entity.id
_entity.type
_entity.pdbx_description
1 polymer ?
#
loop_
_entity_poly.entity_id
_entity_poly.type
_entity_poly.pdbx_seq_one_letter_code
_entity_poly.pdbx_strand_id
1 'polypeptide(L)'
;MIFWPVISTPSWTRSTPISRPSDCRTSAMTNPSNIVATIALDAPARADQRVWAFDYVDGFGRPASGILVRLSGDAEATEYRAYRNLCPHWSMPLDGGTGEFLDDSGHLIQCKMHGARFEIDTGECILGPCDGEYLEELRVELSADGTSATIRRGGGLRLG
;
A
#
# COMPACT_ATOMS: atom_id res chain seq x y z
N MET A 1 -70.74 12.34 36.49
CA MET A 1 -69.55 12.47 37.36
C MET A 1 -68.75 11.19 37.17
N ILE A 2 -67.72 11.22 36.31
CA ILE A 2 -66.95 10.04 35.93
C ILE A 2 -65.49 10.35 36.24
N PHE A 3 -64.94 9.54 37.16
CA PHE A 3 -63.60 9.63 37.72
C PHE A 3 -62.54 9.30 36.66
N TRP A 4 -61.49 10.13 36.60
CA TRP A 4 -60.25 9.82 35.88
C TRP A 4 -59.37 8.91 36.76
N PRO A 5 -58.81 7.80 36.23
CA PRO A 5 -57.83 7.02 36.98
C PRO A 5 -56.44 7.67 36.92
N VAL A 6 -55.81 7.71 38.09
CA VAL A 6 -54.42 8.09 38.36
C VAL A 6 -53.47 7.14 37.61
N ILE A 7 -52.56 7.70 36.82
CA ILE A 7 -51.49 6.97 36.12
C ILE A 7 -50.31 6.78 37.10
N SER A 8 -50.07 5.54 37.49
CA SER A 8 -48.90 5.14 38.30
C SER A 8 -47.66 4.99 37.41
N THR A 9 -46.57 5.66 37.78
CA THR A 9 -45.27 5.54 37.11
C THR A 9 -44.60 4.19 37.43
N PRO A 10 -44.01 3.48 36.45
CA PRO A 10 -43.23 2.27 36.74
C PRO A 10 -41.85 2.62 37.30
N SER A 11 -41.49 1.90 38.35
CA SER A 11 -40.23 1.93 39.09
C SER A 11 -39.06 1.42 38.23
N TRP A 12 -37.99 2.22 38.15
CA TRP A 12 -36.74 1.83 37.51
C TRP A 12 -35.98 0.88 38.43
N THR A 13 -35.92 -0.41 38.07
CA THR A 13 -35.05 -1.37 38.74
C THR A 13 -33.62 -1.28 38.19
N ARG A 14 -32.69 -1.10 39.12
CA ARG A 14 -31.25 -0.94 38.95
C ARG A 14 -30.64 -2.17 38.26
N SER A 15 -29.97 -1.94 37.13
CA SER A 15 -29.26 -2.96 36.34
C SER A 15 -28.12 -3.61 37.14
N THR A 16 -27.96 -4.92 36.96
CA THR A 16 -26.84 -5.72 37.46
C THR A 16 -25.51 -5.28 36.83
N PRO A 17 -24.38 -5.33 37.57
CA PRO A 17 -23.08 -5.02 36.99
C PRO A 17 -22.64 -6.14 36.05
N ILE A 18 -22.40 -5.80 34.79
CA ILE A 18 -21.71 -6.65 33.81
C ILE A 18 -20.30 -6.90 34.34
N SER A 19 -20.01 -8.16 34.66
CA SER A 19 -18.67 -8.66 34.99
C SER A 19 -17.76 -8.48 33.77
N ARG A 20 -16.67 -7.72 33.94
CA ARG A 20 -15.59 -7.61 32.95
C ARG A 20 -14.83 -8.93 32.91
N PRO A 21 -14.70 -9.62 31.76
CA PRO A 21 -13.60 -10.54 31.58
C PRO A 21 -12.33 -9.72 31.45
N SER A 22 -11.64 -9.54 32.57
CA SER A 22 -10.21 -9.20 32.61
C SER A 22 -9.47 -10.40 32.05
N ASP A 23 -9.16 -10.39 30.76
CA ASP A 23 -7.99 -11.04 30.14
C ASP A 23 -8.08 -10.94 28.60
N CYS A 24 -8.13 -9.71 28.07
CA CYS A 24 -7.57 -9.48 26.73
C CYS A 24 -6.09 -9.20 26.91
N ARG A 25 -5.32 -10.26 27.14
CA ARG A 25 -3.90 -10.25 26.77
C ARG A 25 -3.88 -9.97 25.28
N THR A 26 -3.66 -8.71 24.89
CA THR A 26 -3.26 -8.37 23.53
C THR A 26 -1.86 -8.94 23.37
N SER A 27 -1.78 -10.25 23.13
CA SER A 27 -0.73 -10.78 22.29
C SER A 27 -0.85 -9.95 21.02
N ALA A 28 0.14 -9.08 20.78
CA ALA A 28 0.38 -8.57 19.45
C ALA A 28 0.47 -9.82 18.57
N MET A 29 -0.62 -10.14 17.89
CA MET A 29 -0.59 -11.05 16.77
C MET A 29 0.36 -10.35 15.81
N THR A 30 1.60 -10.81 15.74
CA THR A 30 2.48 -10.48 14.63
C THR A 30 1.70 -10.87 13.39
N ASN A 31 1.06 -9.89 12.77
CA ASN A 31 0.07 -10.13 11.74
C ASN A 31 0.81 -10.70 10.52
N PRO A 32 0.59 -11.96 10.14
CA PRO A 32 1.25 -12.54 8.97
C PRO A 32 0.87 -11.81 7.66
N SER A 33 -0.12 -10.90 7.68
CA SER A 33 -0.67 -10.21 6.52
C SER A 33 -0.05 -8.85 6.18
N ASN A 34 1.25 -8.63 6.45
CA ASN A 34 1.93 -7.50 5.80
C ASN A 34 2.08 -7.71 4.29
N ILE A 35 1.78 -8.89 3.75
CA ILE A 35 1.69 -9.15 2.30
C ILE A 35 0.59 -8.28 1.69
N VAL A 36 0.93 -7.52 0.65
CA VAL A 36 -0.02 -6.69 -0.10
C VAL A 36 -0.33 -7.24 -1.48
N ALA A 37 0.57 -8.02 -2.08
CA ALA A 37 0.36 -8.64 -3.38
C ALA A 37 1.30 -9.83 -3.59
N THR A 38 0.90 -10.74 -4.47
CA THR A 38 1.79 -11.73 -5.09
C THR A 38 1.62 -11.60 -6.60
N ILE A 39 2.70 -11.30 -7.31
CA ILE A 39 2.70 -10.99 -8.74
C ILE A 39 3.40 -12.12 -9.49
N ALA A 40 2.74 -12.66 -10.51
CA ALA A 40 3.36 -13.58 -11.46
C ALA A 40 4.23 -12.77 -12.46
N LEU A 41 5.49 -13.16 -12.59
CA LEU A 41 6.52 -12.50 -13.40
C LEU A 41 6.68 -13.15 -14.79
N ASP A 42 6.09 -14.33 -14.98
CA ASP A 42 6.13 -15.14 -16.20
C ASP A 42 5.04 -14.76 -17.21
N ALA A 43 3.96 -14.10 -16.77
CA ALA A 43 2.93 -13.54 -17.62
C ALA A 43 3.38 -12.19 -18.19
N PRO A 44 3.14 -11.90 -19.48
CA PRO A 44 3.57 -10.64 -20.04
C PRO A 44 2.81 -9.48 -19.36
N ALA A 45 3.52 -8.61 -18.63
CA ALA A 45 3.09 -7.22 -18.46
C ALA A 45 2.94 -6.58 -19.87
N ARG A 46 2.61 -5.31 -20.06
CA ARG A 46 2.45 -4.79 -21.44
C ARG A 46 3.75 -4.85 -22.28
N ALA A 47 3.68 -4.56 -23.57
CA ALA A 47 4.71 -4.87 -24.59
C ALA A 47 6.15 -4.36 -24.31
N ASP A 48 6.35 -3.49 -23.33
CA ASP A 48 7.61 -2.91 -22.84
C ASP A 48 8.02 -3.41 -21.43
N GLN A 49 7.10 -4.04 -20.71
CA GLN A 49 7.26 -5.09 -19.69
C GLN A 49 8.32 -4.92 -18.61
N ARG A 50 8.37 -3.73 -18.00
CA ARG A 50 9.18 -3.48 -16.81
C ARG A 50 8.38 -3.14 -15.57
N VAL A 51 7.07 -2.92 -15.69
CA VAL A 51 6.23 -2.50 -14.56
C VAL A 51 4.98 -3.38 -14.45
N TRP A 52 4.70 -3.86 -13.24
CA TRP A 52 3.46 -4.52 -12.86
C TRP A 52 2.74 -3.64 -11.83
N ALA A 53 1.59 -3.09 -12.20
CA ALA A 53 0.72 -2.39 -11.26
C ALA A 53 -0.18 -3.39 -10.52
N PHE A 54 -0.48 -3.10 -9.25
CA PHE A 54 -1.36 -3.93 -8.44
C PHE A 54 -2.16 -3.07 -7.45
N ASP A 55 -3.36 -3.55 -7.12
CA ASP A 55 -4.19 -2.98 -6.08
C ASP A 55 -4.08 -3.78 -4.79
N TYR A 56 -4.20 -3.12 -3.65
CA TYR A 56 -4.20 -3.73 -2.33
C TYR A 56 -5.01 -2.92 -1.33
N VAL A 57 -5.24 -3.46 -0.14
CA VAL A 57 -5.84 -2.73 0.98
C VAL A 57 -4.71 -2.30 1.91
N ASP A 58 -4.66 -1.04 2.35
CA ASP A 58 -3.61 -0.54 3.24
C ASP A 58 -3.80 -1.01 4.71
N GLY A 59 -2.90 -0.58 5.61
CA GLY A 59 -2.99 -0.92 7.04
C GLY A 59 -4.23 -0.37 7.76
N PHE A 60 -4.95 0.57 7.14
CA PHE A 60 -6.16 1.20 7.66
C PHE A 60 -7.44 0.66 7.00
N GLY A 61 -7.35 -0.34 6.13
CA GLY A 61 -8.51 -0.89 5.43
C GLY A 61 -8.94 -0.07 4.20
N ARG A 62 -8.11 0.85 3.71
CA ARG A 62 -8.44 1.71 2.56
C ARG A 62 -7.86 1.11 1.26
N PRO A 63 -8.52 1.32 0.11
CA PRO A 63 -7.94 0.93 -1.17
C PRO A 63 -6.65 1.72 -1.44
N ALA A 64 -5.65 1.02 -1.93
CA ALA A 64 -4.36 1.56 -2.34
C ALA A 64 -3.85 0.80 -3.58
N SER A 65 -2.87 1.35 -4.26
CA SER A 65 -2.21 0.69 -5.38
C SER A 65 -0.70 0.84 -5.28
N GLY A 66 0.00 -0.05 -5.95
CA GLY A 66 1.45 -0.14 -5.97
C GLY A 66 1.96 -0.54 -7.34
N ILE A 67 3.26 -0.38 -7.52
CA ILE A 67 4.00 -0.80 -8.69
C ILE A 67 5.16 -1.68 -8.27
N LEU A 68 5.39 -2.73 -9.04
CA LEU A 68 6.61 -3.52 -9.05
C LEU A 68 7.34 -3.16 -10.34
N VAL A 69 8.62 -2.78 -10.25
CA VAL A 69 9.44 -2.36 -11.38
C VAL A 69 10.68 -3.22 -11.46
N ARG A 70 10.97 -3.74 -12.66
CA ARG A 70 12.20 -4.45 -12.97
C ARG A 70 13.32 -3.46 -13.27
N LEU A 71 14.44 -3.58 -12.57
CA LEU A 71 15.65 -2.82 -12.84
C LEU A 71 16.27 -3.29 -14.17
N SER A 72 16.83 -2.35 -14.93
CA SER A 72 17.60 -2.68 -16.13
C SER A 72 18.94 -3.26 -15.70
N GLY A 73 19.07 -4.59 -15.71
CA GLY A 73 20.31 -5.29 -15.39
C GLY A 73 20.66 -6.31 -16.48
N ASP A 74 21.95 -6.63 -16.60
CA ASP A 74 22.42 -7.74 -17.44
C ASP A 74 21.85 -9.07 -16.92
N ALA A 75 21.64 -10.03 -17.83
CA ALA A 75 20.80 -11.22 -17.68
C ALA A 75 21.11 -12.18 -16.51
N GLU A 76 22.14 -11.93 -15.69
CA GLU A 76 22.53 -12.79 -14.57
C GLU A 76 21.83 -12.46 -13.24
N ALA A 77 21.26 -11.26 -13.06
CA ALA A 77 20.48 -10.93 -11.86
C ALA A 77 19.33 -9.98 -12.19
N THR A 78 18.10 -10.53 -12.23
CA THR A 78 16.91 -9.69 -12.38
C THR A 78 16.52 -9.13 -11.01
N GLU A 79 16.82 -7.86 -10.78
CA GLU A 79 16.37 -7.16 -9.59
C GLU A 79 15.04 -6.45 -9.80
N TYR A 80 14.26 -6.38 -8.72
CA TYR A 80 12.99 -5.68 -8.69
C TYR A 80 12.94 -4.72 -7.52
N ARG A 81 12.23 -3.61 -7.71
CA ARG A 81 11.84 -2.67 -6.66
C ARG A 81 10.33 -2.52 -6.67
N ALA A 82 9.73 -2.31 -5.52
CA ALA A 82 8.30 -2.01 -5.45
C ALA A 82 8.06 -0.74 -4.66
N TYR A 83 7.11 0.04 -5.15
CA TYR A 83 6.73 1.32 -4.55
C TYR A 83 5.22 1.41 -4.46
N ARG A 84 4.74 2.16 -3.48
CA ARG A 84 3.35 2.59 -3.48
C ARG A 84 3.11 3.54 -4.66
N ASN A 85 1.97 3.40 -5.32
CA ASN A 85 1.54 4.30 -6.39
C ASN A 85 0.99 5.60 -5.79
N LEU A 86 1.86 6.38 -5.16
CA LEU A 86 1.52 7.65 -4.55
C LEU A 86 2.69 8.62 -4.64
N CYS A 87 2.49 9.73 -5.36
CA CYS A 87 3.46 10.81 -5.45
C CYS A 87 3.52 11.59 -4.11
N PRO A 88 4.70 11.77 -3.49
CA PRO A 88 4.84 12.49 -2.23
C PRO A 88 4.48 13.97 -2.34
N HIS A 89 4.49 14.55 -3.55
CA HIS A 89 4.12 15.94 -3.77
C HIS A 89 2.69 16.27 -3.30
N TRP A 90 1.67 15.63 -3.89
CA TRP A 90 0.24 15.91 -3.60
C TRP A 90 -0.58 14.65 -3.28
N SER A 91 0.09 13.55 -2.92
CA SER A 91 -0.59 12.28 -2.61
C SER A 91 -1.54 11.82 -3.72
N MET A 92 -1.11 11.99 -4.97
CA MET A 92 -1.85 11.56 -6.16
C MET A 92 -1.21 10.32 -6.77
N PRO A 93 -1.98 9.45 -7.45
CA PRO A 93 -1.43 8.34 -8.21
C PRO A 93 -0.38 8.80 -9.23
N LEU A 94 0.73 8.06 -9.34
CA LEU A 94 1.82 8.37 -10.26
C LEU A 94 1.36 8.28 -11.71
N ASP A 95 0.56 7.28 -12.07
CA ASP A 95 0.10 7.07 -13.45
C ASP A 95 -0.99 8.05 -13.90
N GLY A 96 -1.59 8.82 -12.99
CA GLY A 96 -2.70 9.72 -13.32
C GLY A 96 -3.90 9.03 -13.98
N GLY A 97 -4.05 7.71 -13.82
CA GLY A 97 -5.11 6.90 -14.44
C GLY A 97 -4.75 6.32 -15.82
N THR A 98 -3.54 6.54 -16.33
CA THR A 98 -3.08 6.02 -17.64
C THR A 98 -2.60 4.57 -17.57
N GLY A 99 -2.20 4.10 -16.39
CA GLY A 99 -1.45 2.85 -16.22
C GLY A 99 0.00 2.90 -16.75
N GLU A 100 0.52 4.08 -17.10
CA GLU A 100 1.91 4.27 -17.52
C GLU A 100 2.73 4.90 -16.39
N PHE A 101 3.89 4.31 -16.10
CA PHE A 101 4.70 4.70 -14.94
C PHE A 101 6.10 5.16 -15.31
N LEU A 102 6.62 4.80 -16.47
CA LEU A 102 7.96 5.21 -16.89
C LEU A 102 7.88 6.47 -17.75
N ASP A 103 8.97 7.24 -17.76
CA ASP A 103 9.16 8.28 -18.76
C ASP A 103 9.49 7.70 -20.15
N ASP A 104 9.55 8.56 -21.16
CA ASP A 104 9.81 8.16 -22.55
C ASP A 104 11.15 7.44 -22.75
N SER A 105 12.09 7.63 -21.81
CA SER A 105 13.39 6.97 -21.82
C SER A 105 13.34 5.56 -21.20
N GLY A 106 12.32 5.28 -20.38
CA GLY A 106 12.20 4.04 -19.63
C GLY A 106 13.11 3.96 -18.40
N HIS A 107 13.92 4.98 -18.09
CA HIS A 107 14.91 4.93 -17.01
C HIS A 107 14.41 5.47 -15.67
N LEU A 108 13.35 6.29 -15.68
CA LEU A 108 12.79 6.92 -14.49
C LEU A 108 11.30 6.62 -14.36
N ILE A 109 10.82 6.53 -13.12
CA ILE A 109 9.38 6.54 -12.84
C ILE A 109 8.91 7.98 -12.98
N GLN A 110 7.85 8.22 -13.74
CA GLN A 110 7.28 9.55 -13.95
C GLN A 110 5.88 9.65 -13.38
N CYS A 111 5.66 10.66 -12.54
CA CYS A 111 4.31 11.09 -12.19
C CYS A 111 3.67 11.79 -13.40
N LYS A 112 2.70 11.15 -14.04
CA LYS A 112 1.96 11.63 -15.22
C LYS A 112 1.05 12.83 -14.94
N MET A 113 0.93 13.26 -13.69
CA MET A 113 0.18 14.47 -13.31
C MET A 113 0.95 15.75 -13.65
N HIS A 114 2.18 15.90 -13.12
CA HIS A 114 2.98 17.14 -13.23
C HIS A 114 4.44 16.89 -13.62
N GLY A 115 4.79 15.66 -14.01
CA GLY A 115 6.09 15.32 -14.59
C GLY A 115 7.24 15.11 -13.61
N ALA A 116 6.97 14.97 -12.30
CA ALA A 116 8.00 14.58 -11.34
C ALA A 116 8.62 13.22 -11.75
N ARG A 117 9.94 13.08 -11.67
CA ARG A 117 10.66 11.86 -12.05
C ARG A 117 11.47 11.31 -10.89
N PHE A 118 11.41 10.00 -10.73
CA PHE A 118 12.02 9.27 -9.63
C PHE A 118 12.98 8.20 -10.18
N GLU A 119 14.11 8.04 -9.52
CA GLU A 119 15.02 6.93 -9.78
C GLU A 119 14.36 5.59 -9.44
N ILE A 120 14.50 4.60 -10.33
CA ILE A 120 13.87 3.28 -10.14
C ILE A 120 14.51 2.51 -8.99
N ASP A 121 15.81 2.70 -8.75
CA ASP A 121 16.56 1.93 -7.74
C ASP A 121 16.31 2.42 -6.31
N THR A 122 16.27 3.74 -6.14
CA THR A 122 16.18 4.40 -4.83
C THR A 122 14.78 4.89 -4.50
N GLY A 123 13.97 5.21 -5.52
CA GLY A 123 12.70 5.92 -5.36
C GLY A 123 12.85 7.41 -5.11
N GLU A 124 14.07 7.97 -5.20
CA GLU A 124 14.33 9.40 -5.02
C GLU A 124 13.81 10.22 -6.19
N CYS A 125 13.09 11.30 -5.90
CA CYS A 125 12.71 12.29 -6.88
C CYS A 125 13.91 13.17 -7.23
N ILE A 126 14.39 13.07 -8.46
CA ILE A 126 15.56 13.83 -8.95
C ILE A 126 15.18 14.98 -9.88
N LEU A 127 13.88 15.13 -10.15
CA LEU A 127 13.37 16.17 -11.03
C LEU A 127 11.89 16.43 -10.77
N GLY A 128 11.52 17.67 -10.45
CA GLY A 128 10.14 18.12 -10.35
C GLY A 128 9.82 18.79 -9.01
N PRO A 129 8.52 19.01 -8.70
CA PRO A 129 8.11 19.76 -7.51
C PRO A 129 8.43 19.12 -6.16
N CYS A 130 8.71 17.81 -6.13
CA CYS A 130 9.08 17.07 -4.93
C CYS A 130 10.53 16.58 -4.98
N ASP A 131 11.44 17.35 -5.59
CA ASP A 131 12.88 17.05 -5.64
C ASP A 131 13.45 16.74 -4.24
N GLY A 132 14.20 15.64 -4.12
CA GLY A 132 14.76 15.12 -2.87
C GLY A 132 13.80 14.31 -1.99
N GLU A 133 12.51 14.23 -2.34
CA GLU A 133 11.54 13.35 -1.65
C GLU A 133 11.55 11.92 -2.24
N TYR A 134 11.07 10.95 -1.48
CA TYR A 134 11.11 9.54 -1.85
C TYR A 134 9.73 8.92 -2.03
N LEU A 135 9.63 7.97 -2.95
CA LEU A 135 8.51 7.05 -3.03
C LEU A 135 8.51 6.10 -1.81
N GLU A 136 7.32 5.76 -1.33
CA GLU A 136 7.17 4.78 -0.25
C GLU A 136 7.51 3.38 -0.76
N GLU A 137 8.62 2.80 -0.28
CA GLU A 137 9.08 1.47 -0.70
C GLU A 137 8.24 0.34 -0.10
N LEU A 138 7.94 -0.65 -0.94
CA LEU A 138 7.33 -1.92 -0.57
C LEU A 138 8.38 -3.03 -0.71
N ARG A 139 8.46 -3.92 0.28
CA ARG A 139 9.44 -5.00 0.30
C ARG A 139 9.09 -6.06 -0.75
N VAL A 140 10.09 -6.48 -1.52
CA VAL A 140 9.95 -7.53 -2.54
C VAL A 140 10.65 -8.81 -2.08
N GLU A 141 9.97 -9.94 -2.21
CA GLU A 141 10.50 -11.28 -1.96
C GLU A 141 10.24 -12.15 -3.20
N LEU A 142 11.30 -12.53 -3.93
CA LEU A 142 11.18 -13.39 -5.11
C LEU A 142 10.98 -14.86 -4.70
N SER A 143 10.18 -15.59 -5.48
CA SER A 143 10.08 -17.04 -5.35
C SER A 143 11.39 -17.72 -5.78
N ALA A 144 11.62 -18.93 -5.25
CA ALA A 144 12.86 -19.68 -5.51
C ALA A 144 13.09 -20.02 -6.99
N ASP A 145 12.01 -20.12 -7.77
CA ASP A 145 12.02 -20.36 -9.21
C ASP A 145 12.02 -19.06 -10.04
N GLY A 146 11.96 -17.88 -9.39
CA GLY A 146 11.97 -16.57 -10.05
C GLY A 146 10.70 -16.24 -10.85
N THR A 147 9.64 -17.05 -10.75
CA THR A 147 8.40 -16.88 -11.52
C THR A 147 7.40 -15.94 -10.84
N SER A 148 7.59 -15.60 -9.57
CA SER A 148 6.70 -14.71 -8.84
C SER A 148 7.42 -13.83 -7.81
N ALA A 149 6.79 -12.71 -7.46
CA ALA A 149 7.23 -11.78 -6.43
C ALA A 149 6.13 -11.58 -5.38
N THR A 150 6.43 -11.83 -4.11
CA THR A 150 5.59 -11.47 -2.98
C THR A 150 5.97 -10.07 -2.49
N ILE A 151 5.00 -9.17 -2.44
CA ILE A 151 5.17 -7.78 -2.04
C ILE A 151 4.61 -7.59 -0.63
N ARG A 152 5.35 -6.89 0.23
CA ARG A 152 4.97 -6.67 1.64
C ARG A 152 5.08 -5.20 2.03
N ARG A 153 4.21 -4.75 2.93
CA ARG A 153 4.31 -3.44 3.60
C ARG A 153 5.57 -3.41 4.47
N GLY A 154 6.23 -2.25 4.49
CA GLY A 154 7.40 -2.00 5.33
C GLY A 154 8.73 -2.22 4.61
N GLY A 155 8.91 -1.66 3.41
CA GLY A 155 10.24 -1.29 2.95
C GLY A 155 10.82 -0.34 4.00
N GLY A 156 11.95 -0.70 4.59
CA GLY A 156 12.45 0.00 5.78
C GLY A 156 12.65 1.49 5.49
N LEU A 157 12.30 2.35 6.45
CA LEU A 157 12.84 3.71 6.48
C LEU A 157 14.37 3.56 6.37
N ARG A 158 14.96 3.98 5.25
CA ARG A 158 16.40 4.22 5.22
C ARG A 158 16.61 5.47 6.07
N LEU A 159 16.94 5.25 7.34
CA LEU A 159 17.50 6.28 8.21
C LEU A 159 18.87 6.64 7.63
N GLY A 160 18.88 7.63 6.74
CA GLY A 160 20.09 8.34 6.32
C GLY A 160 20.44 9.42 7.34
#